data_AF-A0A209BV81-F1
#
_entry.id   AF-A0A209BV81-F1
#
_cell.length_a   1.000
_cell.length_b   1.000
_cell.length_c   1.000
_cell.angle_alpha   90.00
_cell.angle_beta   90.00
_cell.angle_gamma   90.00
#
_symmetry.space_group_name_H-M   'P 1'
#
loop_
_entity.id
_entity.type
_entity.pdbx_description
1 polymer ?
#
loop_
_entity_poly.entity_id
_entity_poly.type
_entity_poly.pdbx_seq_one_letter_code
_entity_poly.pdbx_strand_id
1 'polypeptide(L)'
;MGIRFAVKIRKGATALTVAAGLALCMVGCSSGGGDDNKAETSASATAEKQSDPSAQEGTDSPLAELKGQDGLLLTIDSAERDAGGFVTVSGEIKNDGAEAARVPIQTRGDETEIMRHGGSLGGATLVDPAKKKRYYVLRDTDGRPLTTTDMPRIKPGASIPVFMQFPAPPTDTGKVTFQLPTFASALIEISG
;
A
#
# COMPACT_ATOMS: atom_id res chain seq x y z
N MET A 1 -2.17 3.47 56.50
CA MET A 1 -1.72 4.76 55.96
C MET A 1 -2.60 5.09 54.75
N GLY A 2 -3.54 6.04 54.75
CA GLY A 2 -3.35 7.49 54.84
C GLY A 2 -2.78 7.98 53.50
N ILE A 3 -3.56 8.51 52.56
CA ILE A 3 -3.99 9.92 52.51
C ILE A 3 -5.30 10.04 51.71
N ARG A 4 -6.26 10.80 52.26
CA ARG A 4 -7.51 11.21 51.62
C ARG A 4 -7.26 12.50 50.84
N PHE A 5 -7.67 12.58 49.57
CA PHE A 5 -7.76 13.86 48.86
C PHE A 5 -9.22 14.19 48.52
N ALA A 6 -9.60 15.40 48.92
CA ALA A 6 -10.94 15.93 48.89
C ALA A 6 -11.37 16.35 47.47
N VAL A 7 -12.65 16.11 47.19
CA VAL A 7 -13.39 16.53 46.01
C VAL A 7 -13.55 18.06 45.99
N LYS A 8 -13.39 18.69 44.82
CA LYS A 8 -13.86 20.05 44.56
C LYS A 8 -14.61 20.08 43.21
N ILE A 9 -15.93 19.94 43.28
CA ILE A 9 -16.87 20.09 42.17
C ILE A 9 -17.01 21.58 41.85
N ARG A 10 -16.75 21.97 40.60
CA ARG A 10 -17.16 23.28 40.07
C ARG A 10 -18.32 23.08 39.09
N LYS A 11 -19.44 23.72 39.41
CA LYS A 11 -20.63 23.89 38.58
C LYS A 11 -20.34 24.89 37.47
N GLY A 12 -20.85 24.61 36.27
CA GLY A 12 -20.91 25.54 35.15
C GLY A 12 -21.91 25.02 34.13
N ALA A 13 -23.17 25.39 34.30
CA ALA A 13 -24.25 25.10 33.37
C ALA A 13 -24.36 26.22 32.34
N THR A 14 -24.42 25.87 31.06
CA THR A 14 -24.91 26.76 30.00
C THR A 14 -25.73 25.91 29.02
N ALA A 15 -27.03 26.19 29.00
CA ALA A 15 -27.99 25.77 27.98
C ALA A 15 -28.10 26.88 26.89
N LEU A 16 -28.85 26.58 25.81
CA LEU A 16 -29.30 27.40 24.66
C LEU A 16 -28.63 26.97 23.34
N THR A 17 -29.28 26.73 22.20
CA THR A 17 -30.71 26.68 21.77
C THR A 17 -30.73 26.08 20.36
N VAL A 18 -31.81 25.36 20.02
CA VAL A 18 -32.10 24.85 18.67
C VAL A 18 -32.67 25.96 17.80
N ALA A 19 -32.28 26.02 16.52
CA ALA A 19 -33.08 26.67 15.47
C ALA A 19 -32.97 25.88 14.16
N ALA A 20 -34.13 25.42 13.67
CA ALA A 20 -34.31 24.77 12.38
C ALA A 20 -34.50 25.81 11.26
N GLY A 21 -34.14 25.44 10.03
CA GLY A 21 -34.45 26.19 8.82
C GLY A 21 -34.61 25.27 7.60
N LEU A 22 -35.85 25.13 7.13
CA LEU A 22 -36.30 24.44 5.92
C LEU A 22 -36.39 25.42 4.73
N ALA A 23 -36.16 24.92 3.50
CA ALA A 23 -36.84 25.23 2.20
C ALA A 23 -35.83 25.01 1.03
N LEU A 24 -36.02 24.07 0.08
CA LEU A 24 -37.03 23.85 -0.98
C LEU A 24 -36.67 24.48 -2.36
N CYS A 25 -37.05 23.73 -3.41
CA CYS A 25 -37.21 24.06 -4.85
C CYS A 25 -36.11 23.51 -5.79
N MET A 26 -36.37 22.97 -6.99
CA MET A 26 -37.55 22.39 -7.67
C MET A 26 -37.08 21.87 -9.07
N VAL A 27 -37.73 20.80 -9.56
CA VAL A 27 -38.10 20.49 -10.97
C VAL A 27 -37.08 19.93 -12.00
N GLY A 28 -37.54 18.84 -12.66
CA GLY A 28 -37.21 18.39 -14.04
C GLY A 28 -37.35 16.85 -14.17
N CYS A 29 -38.56 16.25 -14.31
CA CYS A 29 -39.31 15.92 -15.56
C CYS A 29 -38.37 15.43 -16.70
N SER A 30 -38.44 14.24 -17.31
CA SER A 30 -39.58 13.54 -17.97
C SER A 30 -39.12 12.10 -18.42
N SER A 31 -39.87 11.01 -18.20
CA SER A 31 -40.86 10.32 -19.08
C SER A 31 -40.34 9.47 -20.27
N GLY A 32 -40.82 8.21 -20.36
CA GLY A 32 -40.96 7.38 -21.59
C GLY A 32 -39.80 6.41 -21.86
N GLY A 33 -39.94 5.10 -22.08
CA GLY A 33 -41.08 4.25 -22.45
C GLY A 33 -41.20 4.09 -23.97
N GLY A 34 -40.78 2.93 -24.53
CA GLY A 34 -41.16 2.50 -25.88
C GLY A 34 -40.04 1.97 -26.77
N ASP A 35 -40.25 0.74 -27.25
CA ASP A 35 -39.47 -0.05 -28.20
C ASP A 35 -39.49 0.48 -29.65
N ASP A 36 -38.54 -0.05 -30.44
CA ASP A 36 -38.56 -0.32 -31.89
C ASP A 36 -38.49 0.81 -32.95
N ASN A 37 -37.33 0.83 -33.61
CA ASN A 37 -37.12 0.59 -35.06
C ASN A 37 -36.48 1.72 -35.91
N LYS A 38 -35.38 1.28 -36.57
CA LYS A 38 -34.79 1.72 -37.84
C LYS A 38 -34.25 3.16 -37.98
N ALA A 39 -32.94 3.28 -37.93
CA ALA A 39 -32.19 4.11 -38.86
C ALA A 39 -30.85 3.43 -39.21
N GLU A 40 -30.80 2.83 -40.40
CA GLU A 40 -29.54 2.53 -41.05
C GLU A 40 -28.93 3.87 -41.51
N THR A 41 -27.77 4.19 -40.98
CA THR A 41 -26.89 5.23 -41.52
C THR A 41 -25.46 4.78 -41.29
N SER A 42 -24.85 4.33 -42.38
CA SER A 42 -23.40 4.23 -42.50
C SER A 42 -22.80 5.61 -42.28
N ALA A 43 -22.03 5.76 -41.21
CA ALA A 43 -21.09 6.84 -41.06
C ALA A 43 -19.78 6.24 -40.56
N SER A 44 -18.75 6.37 -41.41
CA SER A 44 -17.39 5.89 -41.20
C SER A 44 -16.86 6.22 -39.80
N ALA A 45 -16.36 5.19 -39.12
CA ALA A 45 -15.57 5.32 -37.92
C ALA A 45 -14.34 6.21 -38.21
N THR A 46 -14.32 7.41 -37.64
CA THR A 46 -13.08 8.13 -37.38
C THR A 46 -12.51 7.50 -36.13
N ALA A 47 -11.35 6.84 -36.28
CA ALA A 47 -10.64 6.23 -35.17
C ALA A 47 -10.23 7.31 -34.17
N GLU A 48 -10.91 7.33 -33.03
CA GLU A 48 -10.47 8.07 -31.86
C GLU A 48 -9.15 7.46 -31.37
N LYS A 49 -8.16 8.34 -31.21
CA LYS A 49 -6.84 8.04 -30.68
C LYS A 49 -6.99 7.68 -29.21
N GLN A 50 -7.22 6.40 -28.93
CA GLN A 50 -7.20 5.87 -27.57
C GLN A 50 -5.76 5.96 -27.06
N SER A 51 -5.55 6.83 -26.07
CA SER A 51 -4.31 6.87 -25.31
C SER A 51 -4.29 5.62 -24.42
N ASP A 52 -3.48 4.64 -24.80
CA ASP A 52 -3.16 3.53 -23.92
C ASP A 52 -2.45 4.06 -22.66
N PRO A 53 -2.79 3.54 -21.47
CA PRO A 53 -1.98 3.78 -20.28
C PRO A 53 -0.61 3.13 -20.53
N SER A 54 0.45 3.93 -20.41
CA SER A 54 1.83 3.47 -20.53
C SER A 54 2.05 2.27 -19.61
N ALA A 55 2.25 1.09 -20.19
CA ALA A 55 2.84 -0.01 -19.45
C ALA A 55 4.21 0.45 -18.97
N GLN A 56 4.44 0.30 -17.67
CA GLN A 56 5.71 0.59 -17.03
C GLN A 56 6.75 -0.36 -17.65
N GLU A 57 7.67 0.19 -18.44
CA GLU A 57 8.82 -0.54 -18.96
C GLU A 57 9.76 -0.86 -17.79
N GLY A 58 9.51 -2.00 -17.13
CA GLY A 58 10.44 -2.61 -16.20
C GLY A 58 11.53 -3.35 -16.98
N THR A 59 12.78 -3.16 -16.57
CA THR A 59 13.94 -3.88 -17.12
C THR A 59 13.77 -5.39 -16.91
N ASP A 60 14.13 -6.17 -17.93
CA ASP A 60 13.78 -7.59 -18.15
C ASP A 60 14.42 -8.60 -17.16
N SER A 61 14.84 -8.17 -15.97
CA SER A 61 15.49 -9.05 -14.98
C SER A 61 15.29 -8.55 -13.53
N PRO A 62 14.95 -9.44 -12.58
CA PRO A 62 14.73 -9.04 -11.19
C PRO A 62 16.03 -8.57 -10.52
N LEU A 63 15.92 -7.59 -9.62
CA LEU A 63 17.03 -7.07 -8.82
C LEU A 63 17.55 -8.09 -7.81
N ALA A 64 16.65 -8.89 -7.22
CA ALA A 64 17.00 -9.89 -6.23
C ALA A 64 15.91 -10.94 -6.04
N GLU A 65 16.31 -12.13 -5.60
CA GLU A 65 15.42 -13.18 -5.11
C GLU A 65 15.79 -13.52 -3.66
N LEU A 66 14.78 -13.58 -2.79
CA LEU A 66 14.92 -13.77 -1.36
C LEU A 66 14.09 -14.97 -0.92
N LYS A 67 14.77 -16.02 -0.44
CA LYS A 67 14.09 -17.22 0.09
C LYS A 67 13.46 -16.92 1.45
N GLY A 68 12.19 -17.24 1.57
CA GLY A 68 11.40 -17.18 2.79
C GLY A 68 11.16 -18.56 3.41
N GLN A 69 10.38 -18.55 4.48
CA GLN A 69 9.88 -19.77 5.13
C GLN A 69 8.76 -20.42 4.29
N ASP A 70 8.47 -21.70 4.55
CA ASP A 70 7.36 -22.45 3.96
C ASP A 70 7.32 -22.48 2.42
N GLY A 71 8.50 -22.36 1.78
CA GLY A 71 8.62 -22.35 0.32
C GLY A 71 8.24 -21.02 -0.33
N LEU A 72 8.07 -19.95 0.45
CA LEU A 72 7.86 -18.61 -0.10
C LEU A 72 9.15 -18.08 -0.72
N LEU A 73 9.02 -17.42 -1.86
CA LEU A 73 10.09 -16.71 -2.56
C LEU A 73 9.62 -15.29 -2.83
N LEU A 74 10.40 -14.31 -2.38
CA LEU A 74 10.18 -12.90 -2.73
C LEU A 74 11.14 -12.54 -3.85
N THR A 75 10.60 -12.11 -4.99
CA THR A 75 11.36 -11.53 -6.09
C THR A 75 11.18 -10.02 -6.04
N ILE A 76 12.28 -9.27 -6.07
CA ILE A 76 12.27 -7.80 -6.15
C ILE A 76 12.53 -7.44 -7.61
N ASP A 77 11.57 -6.78 -8.23
CA ASP A 77 11.64 -6.39 -9.64
C ASP A 77 12.23 -4.99 -9.80
N SER A 78 11.85 -4.06 -8.93
CA SER A 78 12.37 -2.69 -8.98
C SER A 78 12.44 -2.03 -7.61
N ALA A 79 13.30 -1.02 -7.50
CA ALA A 79 13.41 -0.12 -6.36
C ALA A 79 13.64 1.29 -6.88
N GLU A 80 12.57 2.06 -7.01
CA GLU A 80 12.56 3.32 -7.73
C GLU A 80 12.37 4.49 -6.77
N ARG A 81 13.23 5.49 -6.88
CA ARG A 81 13.12 6.77 -6.19
C ARG A 81 12.10 7.65 -6.91
N ASP A 82 11.17 8.19 -6.14
CA ASP A 82 10.15 9.13 -6.60
C ASP A 82 10.52 10.57 -6.24
N ALA A 83 10.02 11.53 -7.05
CA ALA A 83 10.22 12.96 -6.84
C ALA A 83 9.65 13.48 -5.51
N GLY A 84 8.70 12.75 -4.91
CA GLY A 84 8.14 13.02 -3.59
C GLY A 84 9.07 12.71 -2.41
N GLY A 85 10.28 12.19 -2.66
CA GLY A 85 11.25 11.88 -1.60
C GLY A 85 11.06 10.49 -1.00
N PHE A 86 10.54 9.55 -1.78
CA PHE A 86 10.30 8.16 -1.39
C PHE A 86 11.02 7.18 -2.31
N VAL A 87 11.22 5.96 -1.85
CA VAL A 87 11.61 4.82 -2.68
C VAL A 87 10.51 3.78 -2.61
N THR A 88 10.02 3.33 -3.75
CA THR A 88 9.04 2.25 -3.84
C THR A 88 9.77 0.99 -4.32
N VAL A 89 9.75 -0.04 -3.49
CA VAL A 89 10.24 -1.38 -3.84
C VAL A 89 9.05 -2.22 -4.29
N SER A 90 9.10 -2.72 -5.51
CA SER A 90 8.06 -3.53 -6.13
C SER A 90 8.58 -4.93 -6.43
N GLY A 91 7.70 -5.92 -6.37
CA GLY A 91 8.08 -7.31 -6.56
C GLY A 91 6.89 -8.27 -6.54
N GLU A 92 7.19 -9.54 -6.38
CA GLU A 92 6.19 -10.58 -6.18
C GLU A 92 6.59 -11.57 -5.08
N ILE A 93 5.59 -12.09 -4.36
CA ILE A 93 5.77 -13.25 -3.48
C ILE A 93 5.15 -14.46 -4.16
N LYS A 94 6.00 -15.43 -4.49
CA LYS A 94 5.61 -16.74 -5.02
C LYS A 94 5.60 -17.78 -3.91
N ASN A 95 4.67 -18.73 -3.99
CA ASN A 95 4.76 -19.97 -3.22
C ASN A 95 5.34 -21.08 -4.10
N ASP A 96 6.61 -21.41 -3.91
CA ASP A 96 7.33 -22.49 -4.60
C ASP A 96 7.22 -23.84 -3.86
N GLY A 97 6.48 -23.87 -2.75
CA GLY A 97 6.20 -25.08 -1.98
C GLY A 97 5.07 -25.94 -2.56
N ALA A 98 4.93 -27.15 -2.03
CA ALA A 98 3.91 -28.11 -2.45
C ALA A 98 2.51 -27.82 -1.85
N GLU A 99 2.44 -27.07 -0.75
CA GLU A 99 1.22 -26.77 0.00
C GLU A 99 0.89 -25.28 -0.03
N ALA A 100 -0.38 -24.92 0.16
CA ALA A 100 -0.80 -23.52 0.17
C ALA A 100 -0.29 -22.78 1.42
N ALA A 101 0.56 -21.77 1.24
CA ALA A 101 1.19 -21.01 2.31
C ALA A 101 0.53 -19.64 2.54
N ARG A 102 0.71 -19.07 3.73
CA ARG A 102 0.40 -17.66 4.02
C ARG A 102 1.71 -16.93 4.28
N VAL A 103 1.76 -15.66 3.90
CA VAL A 103 2.86 -14.80 4.34
C VAL A 103 2.88 -14.74 5.87
N PRO A 104 4.03 -15.04 6.53
CA PRO A 104 4.10 -15.10 7.99
C PRO A 104 3.73 -13.77 8.65
N ILE A 105 3.00 -13.78 9.76
CA ILE A 105 2.61 -12.53 10.46
C ILE A 105 3.81 -11.70 10.90
N GLN A 106 4.97 -12.33 11.08
CA GLN A 106 6.23 -11.71 11.45
C GLN A 106 6.74 -10.72 10.40
N THR A 107 6.32 -10.82 9.13
CA THR A 107 6.72 -9.87 8.07
C THR A 107 6.29 -8.44 8.35
N ARG A 108 5.28 -8.25 9.20
CA ARG A 108 4.82 -6.91 9.64
C ARG A 108 5.78 -6.24 10.63
N GLY A 109 6.74 -6.97 11.19
CA GLY A 109 7.60 -6.48 12.27
C GLY A 109 6.91 -6.43 13.64
N ASP A 110 7.54 -5.71 14.56
CA ASP A 110 7.17 -5.59 15.98
C ASP A 110 6.75 -4.15 16.38
N GLU A 111 6.66 -3.23 15.41
CA GLU A 111 6.21 -1.88 15.68
C GLU A 111 4.72 -1.86 16.04
N THR A 112 4.40 -1.28 17.21
CA THR A 112 3.06 -1.32 17.79
C THR A 112 1.98 -0.76 16.87
N GLU A 113 2.26 0.33 16.15
CA GLU A 113 1.27 0.94 15.25
C GLU A 113 0.98 0.04 14.05
N ILE A 114 2.02 -0.54 13.43
CA ILE A 114 1.85 -1.48 12.30
C ILE A 114 1.06 -2.73 12.72
N MET A 115 1.33 -3.27 13.91
CA MET A 115 0.68 -4.47 14.42
C MET A 115 -0.84 -4.33 14.57
N ARG A 116 -1.35 -3.11 14.76
CA ARG A 116 -2.79 -2.82 14.87
C ARG A 116 -3.54 -2.98 13.54
N HIS A 117 -2.81 -2.97 12.43
CA HIS A 117 -3.37 -2.99 11.07
C HIS A 117 -3.23 -4.35 10.36
N GLY A 118 -3.09 -5.45 11.12
CA GLY A 118 -3.17 -6.80 10.58
C GLY A 118 -1.85 -7.34 10.02
N GLY A 119 -1.95 -8.16 8.97
CA GLY A 119 -0.80 -8.75 8.27
C GLY A 119 -0.34 -7.86 7.13
N SER A 120 0.96 -7.58 7.08
CA SER A 120 1.58 -6.67 6.12
C SER A 120 3.05 -7.00 5.92
N LEU A 121 3.72 -6.28 5.02
CA LEU A 121 5.18 -6.28 4.88
C LEU A 121 5.83 -5.09 5.60
N GLY A 122 5.15 -4.52 6.60
CA GLY A 122 5.60 -3.30 7.30
C GLY A 122 6.92 -3.45 8.07
N GLY A 123 7.37 -4.68 8.32
CA GLY A 123 8.65 -4.97 8.95
C GLY A 123 9.84 -4.90 7.98
N ALA A 124 9.59 -4.64 6.69
CA ALA A 124 10.64 -4.48 5.71
C ALA A 124 11.52 -3.26 6.02
N THR A 125 12.81 -3.35 5.69
CA THR A 125 13.76 -2.25 5.88
C THR A 125 14.77 -2.17 4.74
N LEU A 126 15.26 -0.95 4.49
CA LEU A 126 16.43 -0.69 3.67
C LEU A 126 17.58 -0.27 4.58
N VAL A 127 18.73 -0.94 4.47
CA VAL A 127 19.93 -0.61 5.24
C VAL A 127 20.98 0.00 4.31
N ASP A 128 21.37 1.23 4.61
CA ASP A 128 22.50 1.91 3.98
C ASP A 128 23.72 1.81 4.91
N PRO A 129 24.67 0.91 4.60
CA PRO A 129 25.85 0.72 5.43
C PRO A 129 26.81 1.92 5.36
N ALA A 130 26.84 2.65 4.25
CA ALA A 130 27.74 3.79 4.06
C ALA A 130 27.33 4.96 4.96
N LYS A 131 26.01 5.21 5.08
CA LYS A 131 25.46 6.25 5.96
C LYS A 131 25.15 5.74 7.37
N LYS A 132 25.27 4.42 7.61
CA LYS A 132 24.89 3.76 8.87
C LYS A 132 23.44 4.03 9.25
N LYS A 133 22.56 4.02 8.24
CA LYS A 133 21.13 4.31 8.39
C LYS A 133 20.30 3.09 8.03
N ARG A 134 19.18 2.94 8.73
CA ARG A 134 18.13 1.98 8.41
C ARG A 134 16.85 2.77 8.18
N TYR A 135 16.20 2.51 7.07
CA TYR A 135 14.94 3.10 6.66
C TYR A 135 13.84 2.04 6.82
N TYR A 136 12.72 2.44 7.41
CA TYR A 136 11.56 1.58 7.63
C TYR A 136 10.44 1.95 6.67
N VAL A 137 9.50 1.04 6.45
CA VAL A 137 8.30 1.31 5.64
C VAL A 137 7.56 2.53 6.19
N LEU A 138 7.12 3.40 5.29
CA LEU A 138 6.35 4.59 5.63
C LEU A 138 4.98 4.24 6.20
N ARG A 139 4.33 5.21 6.82
CA ARG A 139 2.97 5.09 7.33
C ARG A 139 2.10 6.22 6.85
N ASP A 140 0.81 5.94 6.71
CA ASP A 140 -0.21 6.97 6.56
C ASP A 140 -0.48 7.69 7.90
N THR A 141 -1.38 8.67 7.89
CA THR A 141 -1.78 9.44 9.07
C THR A 141 -2.51 8.62 10.13
N ASP A 142 -3.05 7.46 9.76
CA ASP A 142 -3.77 6.54 10.63
C ASP A 142 -2.85 5.47 11.23
N GLY A 143 -1.56 5.45 10.84
CA GLY A 143 -0.57 4.48 11.29
C GLY A 143 -0.46 3.21 10.43
N ARG A 144 -1.21 3.10 9.33
CA ARG A 144 -1.13 1.95 8.42
C ARG A 144 0.18 1.99 7.63
N PRO A 145 0.88 0.85 7.49
CA PRO A 145 2.10 0.81 6.69
C PRO A 145 1.75 0.99 5.20
N LEU A 146 2.57 1.74 4.47
CA LEU A 146 2.47 1.94 3.02
C LEU A 146 3.10 0.75 2.28
N THR A 147 2.37 -0.36 2.28
CA THR A 147 2.79 -1.63 1.69
C THR A 147 1.57 -2.50 1.38
N THR A 148 1.77 -3.60 0.64
CA THR A 148 0.76 -4.63 0.49
C THR A 148 0.35 -5.22 1.84
N THR A 149 -0.97 -5.23 2.08
CA THR A 149 -1.63 -5.72 3.29
C THR A 149 -2.64 -6.80 2.93
N ASP A 150 -3.16 -7.50 3.95
CA ASP A 150 -4.27 -8.45 3.82
C ASP A 150 -4.09 -9.51 2.71
N MET A 151 -2.84 -9.95 2.54
CA MET A 151 -2.48 -10.92 1.52
C MET A 151 -3.23 -12.24 1.72
N PRO A 152 -3.78 -12.83 0.64
CA PRO A 152 -4.49 -14.10 0.72
C PRO A 152 -3.53 -15.25 1.01
N ARG A 153 -4.09 -16.43 1.25
CA ARG A 153 -3.30 -17.67 1.18
C ARG A 153 -2.88 -17.90 -0.27
N ILE A 154 -1.59 -18.13 -0.50
CA ILE A 154 -0.98 -18.31 -1.81
C ILE A 154 -0.95 -19.82 -2.13
N LYS A 155 -1.57 -20.22 -3.24
CA LYS A 155 -1.57 -21.63 -3.70
C LYS A 155 -0.18 -22.04 -4.19
N PRO A 156 0.17 -23.34 -4.19
CA PRO A 156 1.39 -23.84 -4.83
C PRO A 156 1.54 -23.30 -6.26
N GLY A 157 2.73 -22.78 -6.58
CA GLY A 157 3.07 -22.20 -7.88
C GLY A 157 2.46 -20.84 -8.19
N ALA A 158 1.59 -20.30 -7.32
CA ALA A 158 0.99 -18.98 -7.52
C ALA A 158 1.90 -17.86 -6.97
N SER A 159 1.79 -16.69 -7.57
CA SER A 159 2.44 -15.46 -7.13
C SER A 159 1.40 -14.37 -6.82
N ILE A 160 1.76 -13.45 -5.94
CA ILE A 160 1.02 -12.21 -5.70
C ILE A 160 1.98 -11.01 -5.86
N PRO A 161 1.57 -9.94 -6.55
CA PRO A 161 2.36 -8.72 -6.61
C PRO A 161 2.37 -8.03 -5.26
N VAL A 162 3.52 -7.46 -4.90
CA VAL A 162 3.72 -6.75 -3.64
C VAL A 162 4.49 -5.45 -3.85
N PHE A 163 4.25 -4.49 -2.95
CA PHE A 163 5.02 -3.25 -2.89
C PHE A 163 5.30 -2.84 -1.45
N MET A 164 6.36 -2.08 -1.24
CA MET A 164 6.75 -1.46 0.03
C MET A 164 7.33 -0.07 -0.24
N GLN A 165 6.83 0.96 0.45
CA GLN A 165 7.32 2.32 0.27
C GLN A 165 8.15 2.79 1.48
N PHE A 166 9.30 3.39 1.20
CA PHE A 166 10.29 3.84 2.18
C PHE A 166 10.56 5.34 2.00
N PRO A 167 11.02 6.06 3.04
CA PRO A 167 11.67 7.35 2.82
C PRO A 167 12.91 7.14 1.94
N ALA A 168 13.14 8.04 0.98
CA ALA A 168 14.27 7.91 0.08
C ALA A 168 15.60 8.10 0.84
N PRO A 169 16.56 7.17 0.69
CA PRO A 169 17.94 7.43 1.06
C PRO A 169 18.48 8.64 0.27
N PRO A 170 19.55 9.31 0.76
CA PRO A 170 20.25 10.37 0.04
C PRO A 170 20.49 10.02 -1.44
N THR A 171 20.48 11.02 -2.33
CA THR A 171 20.59 10.80 -3.78
C THR A 171 21.91 10.16 -4.21
N ASP A 172 22.96 10.25 -3.38
CA ASP A 172 24.25 9.57 -3.60
C ASP A 172 24.24 8.09 -3.14
N THR A 173 23.18 7.63 -2.48
CA THR A 173 22.98 6.22 -2.11
C THR A 173 22.27 5.49 -3.26
N GLY A 174 23.04 4.68 -4.00
CA GLY A 174 22.54 3.84 -5.09
C GLY A 174 22.40 2.35 -4.74
N LYS A 175 22.97 1.87 -3.63
CA LYS A 175 22.86 0.47 -3.19
C LYS A 175 22.47 0.37 -1.72
N VAL A 176 21.50 -0.47 -1.42
CA VAL A 176 21.01 -0.72 -0.06
C VAL A 176 20.76 -2.21 0.15
N THR A 177 20.87 -2.68 1.39
CA THR A 177 20.45 -4.03 1.73
C THR A 177 18.97 -4.02 2.09
N PHE A 178 18.16 -4.72 1.31
CA PHE A 178 16.76 -5.01 1.63
C PHE A 178 16.69 -6.15 2.65
N GLN A 179 15.84 -5.96 3.67
CA GLN A 179 15.55 -6.99 4.66
C GLN A 179 14.04 -7.07 4.89
N LEU A 180 13.51 -8.28 4.96
CA LEU A 180 12.14 -8.55 5.37
C LEU A 180 12.18 -9.70 6.40
N PRO A 181 11.48 -9.59 7.55
CA PRO A 181 11.47 -10.67 8.53
C PRO A 181 11.02 -11.99 7.90
N THR A 182 11.61 -13.11 8.31
CA THR A 182 11.37 -14.47 7.77
C THR A 182 11.89 -14.74 6.35
N PHE A 183 12.46 -13.74 5.69
CA PHE A 183 13.15 -13.87 4.41
C PHE A 183 14.66 -13.65 4.57
N ALA A 184 15.44 -14.17 3.63
CA ALA A 184 16.82 -13.75 3.44
C ALA A 184 16.91 -12.23 3.19
N SER A 185 18.11 -11.66 3.29
CA SER A 185 18.39 -10.28 2.88
C SER A 185 19.14 -10.26 1.55
N ALA A 186 18.93 -9.22 0.75
CA ALA A 186 19.62 -9.04 -0.53
C ALA A 186 20.11 -7.60 -0.70
N LEU A 187 21.22 -7.43 -1.43
CA LEU A 187 21.64 -6.11 -1.90
C LEU A 187 20.83 -5.77 -3.14
N ILE A 188 20.18 -4.61 -3.14
CA ILE A 188 19.42 -4.09 -4.28
C ILE A 188 19.95 -2.71 -4.68
N GLU A 189 19.80 -2.39 -5.96
CA GLU A 189 20.13 -1.08 -6.50
C GLU A 189 18.88 -0.21 -6.55
N ILE A 190 19.02 1.06 -6.16
CA ILE A 190 17.94 2.05 -6.28
C ILE A 190 18.16 2.83 -7.56
N SER A 191 17.16 2.85 -8.43
CA SER A 191 17.09 3.70 -9.62
C SER A 191 16.29 4.98 -9.34
N GLY A 192 16.46 6.02 -10.17
CA GLY A 192 15.76 7.30 -10.03
C GLY A 192 16.54 8.39 -9.30
#